data_AF-A0A1J4KP71-F1
#
_entry.id   AF-A0A1J4KP71-F1
#
_cell.length_a   1.000
_cell.length_b   1.000
_cell.length_c   1.000
_cell.angle_alpha   90.00
_cell.angle_beta   90.00
_cell.angle_gamma   90.00
#
_symmetry.space_group_name_H-M   'P 1'
#
loop_
_entity.id
_entity.type
_entity.pdbx_description
1 polymer ?
#
loop_
_entity_poly.entity_id
_entity_poly.type
_entity_poly.pdbx_seq_one_letter_code
_entity_poly.pdbx_strand_id
1 'polypeptide(L)'
;MSSTQGNPKDLIEQIVLLLKKHLNLSFTLFQFSEISDQELLELFNTVIHAISDEQPEKIGTEKIEATVDRVSEFLRVLKYEFPVEPEEWDVRLTNADKDLIHPAIYFLLNDFEEMKKRSYKAKYSEEVPIPDEIKVDSTVSELLTQHLELRERFDEVLLELEEIGGTNVDELKKTMADLESDKARLATRIGGFKRKLAKVSNLDELLKWTSKLRLESEKEMKLNDELQRLNEDKRLLMHRQQAADDQIKNMKGTLQKKLAALQEEYDSMRNQGNNASADEKGLIAKQQQVLAATKRLDMKKKQLADLQKQHSEAEERLKEMQSQDSIEVPSPTQFAAYVRNLKAKNENYKQLQSTLAAQKKELAVMMRTEEIVTQQHEKVKHEISRIERERGVGGFREAREQLEKVSATKADLDDMKGQTLEEMSQISKEIQRSIQARQNELKPLVSKLQEQRKLKAGVESKYLQMKQRYQNAVSEYDSVCMELDEESKKLRGDIATYQSKLHYTSHLLQNLERTLRRAREEQNAIETGNPISKTIKTYSDYFQKSSHALKKETRALKEQKKSIGNQTEANQKQLEMFQSLRRLLQVKLECQKKAKKQKEEELKQDDIERMNPDEIITID
;
A
#
# COMPACT_ATOMS: atom_id res chain seq x y z
N MET A 1 -22.72 33.60 11.09
CA MET A 1 -23.84 32.98 10.33
C MET A 1 -23.71 31.50 10.58
N SER A 2 -24.56 30.85 11.37
CA SER A 2 -26.00 30.68 11.11
C SER A 2 -26.76 30.47 12.42
N SER A 3 -27.82 31.25 12.58
CA SER A 3 -28.88 31.11 13.56
C SER A 3 -29.59 29.76 13.43
N THR A 4 -29.36 28.87 14.39
CA THR A 4 -30.03 27.57 14.50
C THR A 4 -31.43 27.76 15.10
N GLN A 5 -32.36 28.30 14.31
CA GLN A 5 -33.79 28.05 14.55
C GLN A 5 -34.11 26.63 14.03
N GLY A 6 -33.71 25.61 14.81
CA GLY A 6 -34.18 24.24 14.66
C GLY A 6 -35.43 24.04 15.50
N ASN A 7 -36.41 23.27 15.02
CA ASN A 7 -37.62 22.96 15.77
C ASN A 7 -37.26 22.41 17.16
N PRO A 8 -37.85 22.92 18.26
CA PRO A 8 -37.53 22.47 19.62
C PRO A 8 -37.82 20.96 19.82
N LYS A 9 -38.69 20.37 18.99
CA LYS A 9 -38.96 18.92 18.98
C LYS A 9 -37.79 18.07 18.50
N ASP A 10 -37.04 18.53 17.49
CA ASP A 10 -35.91 17.77 16.93
C ASP A 10 -34.72 17.73 17.92
N LEU A 11 -34.53 18.83 18.67
CA LEU A 11 -33.49 18.91 19.70
C LEU A 11 -33.78 17.96 20.88
N ILE A 12 -35.04 17.88 21.32
CA ILE A 12 -35.47 16.95 22.37
C ILE A 12 -35.28 15.48 21.94
N GLU A 13 -35.64 15.15 20.69
CA GLU A 13 -35.43 13.81 20.14
C GLU A 13 -33.96 13.39 20.14
N GLN A 14 -33.07 14.31 19.75
CA GLN A 14 -31.62 14.06 19.74
C GLN A 14 -31.06 13.91 21.16
N ILE A 15 -31.49 14.74 22.11
CA ILE A 15 -31.06 14.63 23.52
C ILE A 15 -31.46 13.27 24.11
N VAL A 16 -32.69 12.82 23.91
CA VAL A 16 -33.16 11.52 24.44
C VAL A 16 -32.36 10.35 23.84
N LEU A 17 -32.01 10.42 22.55
CA LEU A 17 -31.18 9.41 21.89
C LEU A 17 -29.74 9.39 22.43
N LEU A 18 -29.16 10.56 22.67
CA LEU A 18 -27.80 10.69 23.22
C LEU A 18 -27.73 10.29 24.70
N LEU A 19 -28.75 10.62 25.52
CA LEU A 19 -28.88 10.15 26.90
C LEU A 19 -28.93 8.62 26.98
N LYS A 20 -29.66 7.98 26.06
CA LYS A 20 -29.69 6.51 25.95
C LYS A 20 -28.34 5.93 25.55
N LYS A 21 -27.63 6.58 24.62
CA LYS A 21 -26.34 6.11 24.11
C LYS A 21 -25.21 6.24 25.12
N HIS A 22 -25.11 7.37 25.82
CA HIS A 22 -23.96 7.68 26.68
C HIS A 22 -24.20 7.37 28.17
N LEU A 23 -25.45 7.49 28.66
CA LEU A 23 -25.78 7.32 30.08
C LEU A 23 -26.72 6.12 30.35
N ASN A 24 -27.11 5.37 29.32
CA ASN A 24 -28.10 4.28 29.40
C ASN A 24 -29.44 4.68 30.05
N LEU A 25 -29.80 5.96 30.03
CA LEU A 25 -31.07 6.47 30.53
C LEU A 25 -32.11 6.45 29.40
N SER A 26 -33.19 5.68 29.56
CA SER A 26 -34.26 5.60 28.58
C SER A 26 -35.47 6.44 29.00
N PHE A 27 -35.66 7.58 28.34
CA PHE A 27 -36.85 8.41 28.47
C PHE A 27 -37.76 8.25 27.24
N THR A 28 -39.07 8.30 27.42
CA THR A 28 -40.01 8.53 26.31
C THR A 28 -40.08 10.03 26.02
N LEU A 29 -40.27 10.44 24.76
CA LEU A 29 -40.36 11.87 24.38
C LEU A 29 -41.37 12.66 25.23
N PHE A 30 -42.51 12.03 25.54
CA PHE A 30 -43.53 12.58 26.43
C PHE A 30 -43.02 12.74 27.88
N GLN A 31 -42.33 11.73 28.40
CA GLN A 31 -41.76 11.76 29.75
C GLN A 31 -40.67 12.82 29.89
N PHE A 32 -39.88 13.06 28.82
CA PHE A 32 -38.83 14.07 28.82
C PHE A 32 -39.39 15.50 28.74
N SER A 33 -40.49 15.72 28.01
CA SER A 33 -41.14 17.04 27.95
C SER A 33 -41.87 17.44 29.24
N GLU A 34 -42.40 16.45 29.98
CA GLU A 34 -43.11 16.65 31.25
C GLU A 34 -42.20 16.70 32.49
N ILE A 35 -40.87 16.58 32.32
CA ILE A 35 -39.92 16.69 33.44
C ILE A 35 -40.14 18.03 34.15
N SER A 36 -40.24 17.97 35.48
CA SER A 36 -40.39 19.16 36.31
C SER A 36 -39.08 19.95 36.38
N ASP A 37 -39.19 21.24 36.61
CA ASP A 37 -38.07 22.19 36.60
C ASP A 37 -36.91 21.78 37.54
N GLN A 38 -37.23 21.16 38.68
CA GLN A 38 -36.23 20.61 39.62
C GLN A 38 -35.58 19.32 39.10
N GLU A 39 -36.37 18.41 38.55
CA GLU A 39 -35.87 17.15 37.97
C GLU A 39 -35.01 17.40 36.72
N LEU A 40 -35.28 18.48 35.98
CA LEU A 40 -34.48 18.88 34.82
C LEU A 40 -33.10 19.41 35.25
N LEU A 41 -33.03 20.18 36.34
CA LEU A 41 -31.77 20.62 36.93
C LEU A 41 -30.98 19.44 37.51
N GLU A 42 -31.65 18.47 38.15
CA GLU A 42 -31.01 17.23 38.62
C GLU A 42 -30.47 16.39 37.45
N LEU A 43 -31.24 16.27 36.36
CA LEU A 43 -30.79 15.60 35.15
C LEU A 43 -29.58 16.31 34.53
N PHE A 44 -29.60 17.63 34.47
CA PHE A 44 -28.49 18.42 33.96
C PHE A 44 -27.24 18.24 34.83
N ASN A 45 -27.38 18.26 36.14
CA ASN A 45 -26.28 18.00 37.08
C ASN A 45 -25.77 16.55 36.98
N THR A 46 -26.65 15.58 36.71
CA THR A 46 -26.27 14.18 36.44
C THR A 46 -25.44 14.04 35.16
N VAL A 47 -25.81 14.77 34.10
CA VAL A 47 -25.04 14.83 32.85
C VAL A 47 -23.67 15.47 33.09
N ILE A 48 -23.61 16.55 33.87
CA ILE A 48 -22.35 17.21 34.27
C ILE A 48 -21.46 16.27 35.11
N HIS A 49 -22.05 15.53 36.06
CA HIS A 49 -21.34 14.53 36.86
C HIS A 49 -20.76 13.41 35.99
N ALA A 50 -21.51 12.93 35.00
CA ALA A 50 -21.02 11.90 34.08
C ALA A 50 -19.85 12.37 33.18
N ILE A 51 -19.68 13.70 33.04
CA ILE A 51 -18.56 14.31 32.32
C ILE A 51 -17.38 14.61 33.26
N SER A 52 -17.64 14.87 34.54
CA SER A 52 -16.63 15.10 35.57
C SER A 52 -17.05 14.50 36.92
N ASP A 53 -16.36 13.43 37.32
CA ASP A 53 -16.62 12.67 38.56
C ASP A 53 -16.47 13.52 39.85
N GLU A 54 -15.90 14.72 39.78
CA GLU A 54 -15.73 15.64 40.91
C GLU A 54 -16.96 16.48 41.22
N GLN A 55 -17.89 16.62 40.26
CA GLN A 55 -19.13 17.35 40.47
C GLN A 55 -20.10 16.48 41.30
N PRO A 56 -20.90 17.04 42.21
CA PRO A 56 -21.80 16.25 43.05
C PRO A 56 -22.89 15.55 42.21
N GLU A 57 -23.11 14.25 42.44
CA GLU A 57 -24.11 13.42 41.74
C GLU A 57 -25.55 13.89 41.99
N LYS A 58 -25.82 14.56 43.12
CA LYS A 58 -27.15 15.09 43.48
C LYS A 58 -27.09 16.50 44.05
N ILE A 59 -28.10 17.30 43.73
CA ILE A 59 -28.36 18.62 44.30
C ILE A 59 -28.95 18.43 45.70
N GLY A 60 -28.15 17.93 46.65
CA GLY A 60 -28.65 17.52 47.97
C GLY A 60 -28.60 18.61 49.04
N THR A 61 -27.54 19.44 49.06
CA THR A 61 -27.26 20.35 50.20
C THR A 61 -26.76 21.74 49.80
N GLU A 62 -26.69 22.05 48.50
CA GLU A 62 -26.24 23.35 47.99
C GLU A 62 -27.43 24.32 47.81
N LYS A 63 -27.18 25.62 48.02
CA LYS A 63 -28.15 26.65 47.64
C LYS A 63 -28.24 26.71 46.12
N ILE A 64 -29.43 26.91 45.57
CA ILE A 64 -29.68 26.96 44.10
C ILE A 64 -28.73 27.97 43.43
N GLU A 65 -28.50 29.13 44.05
CA GLU A 65 -27.54 30.15 43.60
C GLU A 65 -26.11 29.61 43.46
N ALA A 66 -25.62 28.85 44.45
CA ALA A 66 -24.27 28.27 44.41
C ALA A 66 -24.14 27.15 43.37
N THR A 67 -25.23 26.41 43.11
CA THR A 67 -25.29 25.41 42.04
C THR A 67 -25.28 26.08 40.66
N VAL A 68 -25.98 27.21 40.50
CA VAL A 68 -25.98 28.02 39.27
C VAL A 68 -24.59 28.59 38.99
N ASP A 69 -23.91 29.13 39.99
CA ASP A 69 -22.53 29.64 39.86
C ASP A 69 -21.57 28.52 39.43
N ARG A 70 -21.62 27.37 40.11
CA ARG A 70 -20.78 26.19 39.81
C ARG A 70 -21.00 25.65 38.41
N VAL A 71 -22.26 25.51 38.01
CA VAL A 71 -22.64 25.03 36.68
C VAL A 71 -22.22 26.02 35.60
N SER A 72 -22.36 27.32 35.86
CA SER A 72 -21.94 28.37 34.92
C SER A 72 -20.43 28.46 34.77
N GLU A 73 -19.67 28.30 35.86
CA GLU A 73 -18.20 28.19 35.83
C GLU A 73 -17.76 26.96 35.04
N PHE A 74 -18.39 25.80 35.28
CA PHE A 74 -18.10 24.56 34.55
C PHE A 74 -18.39 24.68 33.04
N LEU A 75 -19.50 25.33 32.65
CA LEU A 75 -19.81 25.59 31.24
C LEU A 75 -18.85 26.60 30.60
N ARG A 76 -18.35 27.60 31.35
CA ARG A 76 -17.29 28.52 30.88
C ARG A 76 -15.99 27.77 30.61
N VAL A 77 -15.62 26.85 31.50
CA VAL A 77 -14.44 25.99 31.36
C VAL A 77 -14.54 25.09 30.11
N LEU A 78 -15.74 24.57 29.81
CA LEU A 78 -16.01 23.81 28.60
C LEU A 78 -16.17 24.67 27.32
N LYS A 79 -16.00 26.00 27.44
CA LYS A 79 -16.15 27.00 26.38
C LYS A 79 -17.53 26.96 25.71
N TYR A 80 -18.58 26.82 26.52
CA TYR A 80 -19.94 26.97 26.06
C TYR A 80 -20.22 28.43 25.64
N GLU A 81 -20.80 28.63 24.45
CA GLU A 81 -21.26 29.93 24.02
C GLU A 81 -22.59 30.25 24.70
N PHE A 82 -22.55 31.16 25.68
CA PHE A 82 -23.75 31.57 26.39
C PHE A 82 -24.67 32.35 25.44
N PRO A 83 -25.93 31.91 25.25
CA PRO A 83 -26.87 32.56 24.33
C PRO A 83 -27.38 33.91 24.86
N VAL A 84 -27.10 34.25 26.12
CA VAL A 84 -27.63 35.41 26.85
C VAL A 84 -26.53 35.99 27.75
N GLU A 85 -26.68 37.26 28.15
CA GLU A 85 -25.77 37.93 29.09
C GLU A 85 -25.71 37.21 30.46
N PRO A 86 -24.57 37.26 31.19
CA PRO A 86 -24.38 36.53 32.45
C PRO A 86 -25.45 36.79 33.52
N GLU A 87 -25.90 38.03 33.67
CA GLU A 87 -26.92 38.39 34.68
C GLU A 87 -28.30 37.80 34.36
N GLU A 88 -28.66 37.74 33.07
CA GLU A 88 -29.92 37.13 32.63
C GLU A 88 -29.82 35.59 32.64
N TRP A 89 -28.63 35.04 32.39
CA TRP A 89 -28.35 33.61 32.51
C TRP A 89 -28.55 33.10 33.94
N ASP A 90 -27.98 33.79 34.94
CA ASP A 90 -28.05 33.35 36.34
C ASP A 90 -29.51 33.37 36.86
N VAL A 91 -30.29 34.39 36.47
CA VAL A 91 -31.71 34.51 36.82
C VAL A 91 -32.55 33.41 36.15
N ARG A 92 -32.30 33.12 34.87
CA ARG A 92 -33.08 32.12 34.12
C ARG A 92 -32.69 30.68 34.46
N LEU A 93 -31.43 30.43 34.82
CA LEU A 93 -30.99 29.11 35.31
C LEU A 93 -31.53 28.84 36.72
N THR A 94 -31.65 29.87 37.56
CA THR A 94 -32.33 29.78 38.87
C THR A 94 -33.81 29.40 38.72
N ASN A 95 -34.46 29.88 37.65
CA ASN A 95 -35.83 29.52 37.29
C ASN A 95 -35.96 28.23 36.46
N ALA A 96 -34.85 27.51 36.23
CA ALA A 96 -34.79 26.24 35.49
C ALA A 96 -35.44 26.30 34.09
N ASP A 97 -35.17 27.37 33.33
CA ASP A 97 -35.76 27.56 32.01
C ASP A 97 -35.35 26.47 31.00
N LYS A 98 -36.35 25.77 30.45
CA LYS A 98 -36.18 24.66 29.51
C LYS A 98 -35.49 25.08 28.22
N ASP A 99 -35.73 26.32 27.77
CA ASP A 99 -35.16 26.84 26.53
C ASP A 99 -33.64 27.11 26.62
N LEU A 100 -33.08 27.19 27.83
CA LEU A 100 -31.64 27.34 28.07
C LEU A 100 -30.95 26.02 28.42
N ILE A 101 -31.60 25.18 29.24
CA ILE A 101 -31.00 23.93 29.70
C ILE A 101 -30.95 22.88 28.57
N HIS A 102 -31.96 22.81 27.69
CA HIS A 102 -31.95 21.83 26.61
C HIS A 102 -30.79 22.04 25.61
N PRO A 103 -30.48 23.26 25.12
CA PRO A 103 -29.29 23.51 24.32
C PRO A 103 -27.98 23.21 25.04
N ALA A 104 -27.89 23.47 26.36
CA ALA A 104 -26.70 23.17 27.15
C ALA A 104 -26.49 21.65 27.32
N ILE A 105 -27.56 20.89 27.61
CA ILE A 105 -27.52 19.42 27.65
C ILE A 105 -27.13 18.86 26.29
N TYR A 106 -27.69 19.40 25.21
CA TYR A 106 -27.36 18.98 23.85
C TYR A 106 -25.88 19.17 23.54
N PHE A 107 -25.31 20.33 23.87
CA PHE A 107 -23.89 20.60 23.71
C PHE A 107 -23.00 19.60 24.47
N LEU A 108 -23.34 19.33 25.73
CA LEU A 108 -22.61 18.38 26.57
C LEU A 108 -22.67 16.93 26.05
N LEU A 109 -23.77 16.55 25.43
CA LEU A 109 -24.01 15.19 24.96
C LEU A 109 -23.60 14.93 23.51
N ASN A 110 -23.59 15.96 22.65
CA ASN A 110 -23.24 15.81 21.23
C ASN A 110 -21.78 15.35 21.07
N ASP A 111 -20.88 15.95 21.85
CA ASP A 111 -19.45 15.64 21.84
C ASP A 111 -18.98 15.09 23.19
N PHE A 112 -19.72 14.12 23.75
CA PHE A 112 -19.52 13.60 25.10
C PHE A 112 -18.07 13.17 25.41
N GLU A 113 -17.40 12.50 24.48
CA GLU A 113 -16.00 12.08 24.66
C GLU A 113 -15.03 13.27 24.63
N GLU A 114 -15.25 14.26 23.77
CA GLU A 114 -14.44 15.48 23.77
C GLU A 114 -14.69 16.31 25.03
N MET A 115 -15.93 16.41 25.50
CA MET A 115 -16.26 17.14 26.72
C MET A 115 -15.64 16.48 27.95
N LYS A 116 -15.56 15.13 27.98
CA LYS A 116 -14.84 14.40 29.02
C LYS A 116 -13.32 14.61 28.95
N LYS A 117 -12.75 14.70 27.75
CA LYS A 117 -11.33 15.05 27.57
C LYS A 117 -11.05 16.50 27.97
N ARG A 118 -11.93 17.43 27.61
CA ARG A 118 -11.82 18.86 27.93
C ARG A 118 -12.00 19.11 29.42
N SER A 119 -12.95 18.45 30.09
CA SER A 119 -13.11 18.53 31.55
C SER A 119 -11.87 17.97 32.28
N TYR A 120 -11.35 16.84 31.81
CA TYR A 120 -10.11 16.25 32.33
C TYR A 120 -8.90 17.16 32.12
N LYS A 121 -8.77 17.77 30.93
CA LYS A 121 -7.70 18.72 30.63
C LYS A 121 -7.81 19.98 31.47
N ALA A 122 -9.02 20.55 31.60
CA ALA A 122 -9.25 21.75 32.38
C ALA A 122 -8.86 21.59 33.85
N LYS A 123 -9.12 20.42 34.43
CA LYS A 123 -8.72 20.11 35.82
C LYS A 123 -7.23 20.34 36.08
N TYR A 124 -6.36 20.04 35.12
CA TYR A 124 -4.90 20.15 35.28
C TYR A 124 -4.29 21.33 34.51
N SER A 125 -5.08 21.99 33.67
CA SER A 125 -4.65 23.08 32.80
C SER A 125 -5.37 24.39 33.13
N GLU A 126 -6.04 24.53 34.26
CA GLU A 126 -6.58 25.82 34.71
C GLU A 126 -5.56 26.55 35.61
N GLU A 127 -5.39 27.86 35.39
CA GLU A 127 -4.50 28.67 36.20
C GLU A 127 -5.19 29.06 37.48
N VAL A 128 -4.61 28.68 38.63
CA VAL A 128 -5.07 29.15 39.93
C VAL A 128 -4.82 30.67 40.00
N PRO A 129 -5.86 31.51 40.11
CA PRO A 129 -5.69 32.96 40.14
C PRO A 129 -5.11 33.36 41.50
N ILE A 130 -3.79 33.56 41.56
CA ILE A 130 -3.09 34.06 42.74
C ILE A 130 -3.03 35.60 42.67
N PRO A 131 -3.44 36.34 43.72
CA PRO A 131 -3.31 37.79 43.78
C PRO A 131 -1.87 38.29 43.57
N ASP A 132 -1.70 39.39 42.83
CA ASP A 132 -0.39 39.91 42.43
C ASP A 132 0.51 40.33 43.60
N GLU A 133 -0.07 40.58 44.77
CA GLU A 133 0.63 40.87 46.03
C GLU A 133 1.45 39.68 46.55
N ILE A 134 1.00 38.44 46.27
CA ILE A 134 1.65 37.20 46.70
C ILE A 134 2.65 36.72 45.62
N LYS A 135 2.49 37.16 44.37
CA LYS A 135 3.41 36.84 43.26
C LYS A 135 4.78 37.52 43.37
N VAL A 136 4.91 38.57 44.19
CA VAL A 136 6.19 39.30 44.37
C VAL A 136 7.22 38.48 45.15
N ASP A 137 6.78 37.50 45.95
CA ASP A 137 7.69 36.62 46.68
C ASP A 137 8.44 35.71 45.68
N SER A 138 9.78 35.75 45.73
CA SER A 138 10.68 34.97 44.88
C SER A 138 10.36 33.47 44.92
N THR A 139 9.92 32.95 46.08
CA THR A 139 9.61 31.52 46.25
C THR A 139 8.30 31.14 45.55
N VAL A 140 7.31 32.02 45.57
CA VAL A 140 6.03 31.83 44.88
C VAL A 140 6.22 31.95 43.37
N SER A 141 7.07 32.87 42.91
CA SER A 141 7.43 32.99 41.50
C SER A 141 8.11 31.72 40.97
N GLU A 142 9.05 31.13 41.71
CA GLU A 142 9.70 29.87 41.32
C GLU A 142 8.71 28.70 41.27
N LEU A 143 7.78 28.60 42.24
CA LEU A 143 6.71 27.59 42.24
C LEU A 143 5.73 27.76 41.08
N LEU A 144 5.42 29.00 40.71
CA LEU A 144 4.61 29.30 39.53
C LEU A 144 5.32 28.87 38.24
N THR A 145 6.62 29.09 38.13
CA THR A 145 7.42 28.60 36.99
C THR A 145 7.41 27.08 36.92
N GLN A 146 7.63 26.38 38.05
CA GLN A 146 7.57 24.91 38.09
C GLN A 146 6.16 24.37 37.76
N HIS A 147 5.11 25.05 38.20
CA HIS A 147 3.73 24.68 37.87
C HIS A 147 3.44 24.85 36.37
N LEU A 148 3.94 25.93 35.75
CA LEU A 148 3.84 26.15 34.30
C LEU A 148 4.59 25.07 33.51
N GLU A 149 5.82 24.73 33.90
CA GLU A 149 6.59 23.65 33.26
C GLU A 149 5.89 22.29 33.36
N LEU A 150 5.29 21.98 34.52
CA LEU A 150 4.55 20.73 34.72
C LEU A 150 3.26 20.69 33.88
N ARG A 151 2.58 21.82 33.71
CA ARG A 151 1.40 21.94 32.85
C ARG A 151 1.76 21.77 31.38
N GLU A 152 2.86 22.37 30.94
CA GLU A 152 3.37 22.20 29.57
C GLU A 152 3.74 20.74 29.30
N ARG A 153 4.47 20.08 30.21
CA ARG A 153 4.75 18.64 30.11
C ARG A 153 3.49 17.78 30.12
N PHE A 154 2.47 18.14 30.90
CA PHE A 154 1.19 17.44 30.90
C PHE A 154 0.49 17.57 29.54
N ASP A 155 0.48 18.77 28.96
CA ASP A 155 -0.09 18.99 27.63
C ASP A 155 0.68 18.25 26.53
N GLU A 156 2.02 18.19 26.60
CA GLU A 156 2.86 17.39 25.70
C GLU A 156 2.56 15.89 25.79
N VAL A 157 2.51 15.32 27.01
CA VAL A 157 2.21 13.90 27.21
C VAL A 157 0.78 13.54 26.80
N LEU A 158 -0.17 14.45 27.04
CA LEU A 158 -1.56 14.29 26.57
C LEU A 158 -1.61 14.28 25.04
N LEU A 159 -0.86 15.16 24.38
CA LEU A 159 -0.76 15.21 22.91
C LEU A 159 -0.12 13.92 22.37
N GLU A 160 0.97 13.44 22.96
CA GLU A 160 1.58 12.16 22.59
C GLU A 160 0.61 10.99 22.74
N LEU A 161 -0.18 10.96 23.84
CA LEU A 161 -1.19 9.93 24.05
C LEU A 161 -2.32 10.00 23.00
N GLU A 162 -2.71 11.20 22.58
CA GLU A 162 -3.69 11.40 21.52
C GLU A 162 -3.15 11.01 20.13
N GLU A 163 -1.86 11.27 19.86
CA GLU A 163 -1.18 10.83 18.63
C GLU A 163 -1.01 9.29 18.58
N ILE A 164 -0.78 8.66 19.74
CA ILE A 164 -0.80 7.20 19.90
C ILE A 164 -2.26 6.67 19.88
N GLY A 165 -3.23 7.57 20.03
CA GLY A 165 -4.66 7.31 20.20
C GLY A 165 -5.25 6.41 19.11
N GLY A 166 -5.78 5.27 19.56
CA GLY A 166 -6.58 4.36 18.74
C GLY A 166 -5.77 3.27 18.03
N THR A 167 -4.63 2.81 18.57
CA THR A 167 -4.07 1.55 18.06
C THR A 167 -5.13 0.46 18.21
N ASN A 168 -5.48 -0.11 17.07
CA ASN A 168 -6.61 -0.99 16.84
C ASN A 168 -6.37 -2.39 17.44
N VAL A 169 -5.89 -2.44 18.68
CA VAL A 169 -5.42 -3.63 19.38
C VAL A 169 -6.55 -4.65 19.50
N ASP A 170 -7.79 -4.18 19.66
CA ASP A 170 -8.93 -5.08 19.77
C ASP A 170 -9.39 -5.63 18.42
N GLU A 171 -9.30 -4.89 17.31
CA GLU A 171 -9.48 -5.49 15.98
C GLU A 171 -8.30 -6.38 15.58
N LEU A 172 -7.07 -6.07 16.01
CA LEU A 172 -5.91 -6.94 15.81
C LEU A 172 -6.04 -8.25 16.61
N LYS A 173 -6.54 -8.21 17.84
CA LYS A 173 -6.87 -9.42 18.62
C LYS A 173 -7.98 -10.23 17.93
N LYS A 174 -9.01 -9.56 17.40
CA LYS A 174 -10.10 -10.22 16.69
C LYS A 174 -9.61 -10.90 15.41
N THR A 175 -8.84 -10.19 14.58
CA THR A 175 -8.25 -10.74 13.35
C THR A 175 -7.27 -11.88 13.64
N MET A 176 -6.49 -11.79 14.72
CA MET A 176 -5.64 -12.89 15.17
C MET A 176 -6.45 -14.14 15.52
N ALA A 177 -7.54 -13.99 16.29
CA ALA A 177 -8.44 -15.09 16.62
C ALA A 177 -9.09 -15.72 15.37
N ASP A 178 -9.52 -14.89 14.42
CA ASP A 178 -10.08 -15.34 13.14
C ASP A 178 -9.05 -16.14 12.33
N LEU A 179 -7.80 -15.66 12.23
CA LEU A 179 -6.71 -16.35 11.54
C LEU A 179 -6.31 -17.69 12.21
N GLU A 180 -6.34 -17.75 13.55
CA GLU A 180 -6.10 -19.00 14.29
C GLU A 180 -7.19 -20.04 14.01
N SER A 181 -8.46 -19.60 13.97
CA SER A 181 -9.60 -20.44 13.59
C SER A 181 -9.45 -20.97 12.16
N ASP A 182 -9.06 -20.12 11.21
CA ASP A 182 -8.83 -20.51 9.82
C ASP A 182 -7.65 -21.47 9.66
N LYS A 183 -6.56 -21.26 10.40
CA LYS A 183 -5.43 -22.20 10.44
C LYS A 183 -5.87 -23.57 10.95
N ALA A 184 -6.69 -23.63 12.00
CA ALA A 184 -7.23 -24.87 12.51
C ALA A 184 -8.11 -25.59 11.48
N ARG A 185 -9.02 -24.85 10.81
CA ARG A 185 -9.88 -25.38 9.74
C ARG A 185 -9.06 -25.92 8.56
N LEU A 186 -8.03 -25.20 8.12
CA LEU A 186 -7.13 -25.63 7.05
C LEU A 186 -6.36 -26.89 7.46
N ALA A 187 -5.85 -26.96 8.69
CA ALA A 187 -5.17 -28.16 9.20
C ALA A 187 -6.09 -29.38 9.20
N THR A 188 -7.35 -29.24 9.65
CA THR A 188 -8.34 -30.33 9.58
C THR A 188 -8.62 -30.75 8.13
N ARG A 189 -8.76 -29.79 7.21
CA ARG A 189 -9.01 -30.06 5.79
C ARG A 189 -7.83 -30.76 5.12
N ILE A 190 -6.60 -30.31 5.40
CA ILE A 190 -5.35 -30.97 4.96
C ILE A 190 -5.26 -32.38 5.53
N GLY A 191 -5.58 -32.58 6.82
CA GLY A 191 -5.64 -33.91 7.43
C GLY A 191 -6.68 -34.82 6.77
N GLY A 192 -7.83 -34.27 6.36
CA GLY A 192 -8.83 -34.95 5.54
C GLY A 192 -8.28 -35.35 4.16
N PHE A 193 -7.61 -34.44 3.46
CA PHE A 193 -7.00 -34.72 2.16
C PHE A 193 -5.87 -35.75 2.24
N LYS A 194 -4.98 -35.66 3.24
CA LYS A 194 -3.92 -36.64 3.48
C LYS A 194 -4.49 -38.05 3.71
N ARG A 195 -5.56 -38.17 4.50
CA ARG A 195 -6.25 -39.47 4.71
C ARG A 195 -6.86 -40.03 3.42
N LYS A 196 -7.45 -39.18 2.58
CA LYS A 196 -8.02 -39.60 1.27
C LYS A 196 -6.93 -40.00 0.27
N LEU A 197 -5.80 -39.29 0.26
CA LEU A 197 -4.69 -39.55 -0.66
C LEU A 197 -3.76 -40.69 -0.22
N ALA A 198 -3.87 -41.19 1.02
CA ALA A 198 -3.03 -42.26 1.55
C ALA A 198 -3.09 -43.60 0.78
N LYS A 199 -4.13 -43.80 -0.05
CA LYS A 199 -4.31 -45.02 -0.86
C LYS A 199 -3.72 -44.93 -2.28
N VAL A 200 -3.19 -43.78 -2.67
CA VAL A 200 -2.64 -43.56 -4.03
C VAL A 200 -1.15 -43.91 -4.03
N SER A 201 -0.71 -44.77 -4.95
CA SER A 201 0.70 -45.07 -5.16
C SER A 201 1.42 -43.88 -5.82
N ASN A 202 2.72 -43.71 -5.53
CA ASN A 202 3.55 -42.58 -6.02
C ASN A 202 3.01 -41.19 -5.63
N LEU A 203 2.37 -41.08 -4.46
CA LEU A 203 1.77 -39.85 -3.94
C LEU A 203 2.74 -38.67 -3.91
N ASP A 204 3.95 -38.85 -3.42
CA ASP A 204 4.93 -37.77 -3.28
C ASP A 204 5.39 -37.20 -4.62
N GLU A 205 5.52 -38.07 -5.64
CA GLU A 205 5.90 -37.65 -6.98
C GLU A 205 4.74 -36.91 -7.66
N LEU A 206 3.50 -37.41 -7.52
CA LEU A 206 2.31 -36.72 -8.03
C LEU A 206 2.09 -35.36 -7.34
N LEU A 207 2.32 -35.26 -6.03
CA LEU A 207 2.25 -33.99 -5.29
C LEU A 207 3.33 -33.02 -5.75
N LYS A 208 4.53 -33.50 -6.08
CA LYS A 208 5.60 -32.67 -6.64
C LYS A 208 5.24 -32.11 -8.01
N TRP A 209 4.69 -32.93 -8.91
CA TRP A 209 4.26 -32.49 -10.24
C TRP A 209 3.04 -31.56 -10.20
N THR A 210 2.06 -31.84 -9.34
CA THR A 210 0.90 -30.96 -9.15
C THR A 210 1.26 -29.64 -8.47
N SER A 211 2.19 -29.64 -7.51
CA SER A 211 2.75 -28.40 -6.93
C SER A 211 3.47 -27.56 -7.98
N LYS A 212 4.29 -28.20 -8.85
CA LYS A 212 4.97 -27.53 -9.95
C LYS A 212 3.97 -26.95 -10.96
N LEU A 213 2.92 -27.69 -11.32
CA LEU A 213 1.85 -27.22 -12.20
C LEU A 213 1.11 -26.03 -11.60
N ARG A 214 0.81 -26.07 -10.29
CA ARG A 214 0.16 -24.94 -9.59
C ARG A 214 1.04 -23.69 -9.61
N LEU A 215 2.34 -23.82 -9.37
CA LEU A 215 3.28 -22.69 -9.41
C LEU A 215 3.37 -22.08 -10.81
N GLU A 216 3.41 -22.89 -11.86
CA GLU A 216 3.42 -22.37 -13.23
C GLU A 216 2.08 -21.71 -13.60
N SER A 217 0.94 -22.27 -13.17
CA SER A 217 -0.38 -21.64 -13.37
C SER A 217 -0.54 -20.32 -12.60
N GLU A 218 -0.02 -20.22 -11.37
CA GLU A 218 0.00 -18.96 -10.61
C GLU A 218 0.86 -17.90 -11.30
N LYS A 219 2.00 -18.28 -11.88
CA LYS A 219 2.84 -17.37 -12.68
C LYS A 219 2.13 -16.91 -13.95
N GLU A 220 1.46 -17.83 -14.64
CA GLU A 220 0.67 -17.52 -15.83
C GLU A 220 -0.45 -16.53 -15.51
N MET A 221 -1.18 -16.75 -14.41
CA MET A 221 -2.24 -15.83 -13.97
C MET A 221 -1.69 -14.43 -13.66
N LYS A 222 -0.59 -14.33 -12.91
CA LYS A 222 0.07 -13.04 -12.62
C LYS A 222 0.52 -12.31 -13.88
N LEU A 223 1.12 -13.04 -14.83
CA LEU A 223 1.56 -12.46 -16.09
C LEU A 223 0.36 -11.96 -16.92
N ASN A 224 -0.75 -12.68 -16.89
CA ASN A 224 -1.98 -12.27 -17.56
C ASN A 224 -2.62 -11.04 -16.90
N ASP A 225 -2.61 -10.95 -15.57
CA ASP A 225 -3.08 -9.76 -14.85
C ASP A 225 -2.21 -8.53 -15.16
N GLU A 226 -0.88 -8.69 -15.20
CA GLU A 226 0.05 -7.63 -15.63
C GLU A 226 -0.19 -7.21 -17.08
N LEU A 227 -0.45 -8.17 -17.98
CA LEU A 227 -0.78 -7.90 -19.37
C LEU A 227 -2.09 -7.10 -19.50
N GLN A 228 -3.11 -7.44 -18.70
CA GLN A 228 -4.37 -6.69 -18.68
C GLN A 228 -4.17 -5.26 -18.21
N ARG A 229 -3.45 -5.05 -17.10
CA ARG A 229 -3.11 -3.70 -16.61
C ARG A 229 -2.36 -2.89 -17.64
N LEU A 230 -1.35 -3.49 -18.28
CA LEU A 230 -0.58 -2.82 -19.32
C LEU A 230 -1.44 -2.43 -20.54
N ASN A 231 -2.41 -3.27 -20.90
CA ASN A 231 -3.35 -2.95 -21.98
C ASN A 231 -4.34 -1.84 -21.60
N GLU A 232 -4.81 -1.81 -20.35
CA GLU A 232 -5.64 -0.71 -19.82
C GLU A 232 -4.86 0.61 -19.81
N ASP A 233 -3.62 0.60 -19.31
CA ASP A 233 -2.73 1.76 -19.30
C ASP A 233 -2.45 2.25 -20.73
N LYS A 234 -2.18 1.32 -21.66
CA LYS A 234 -2.02 1.64 -23.08
C LYS A 234 -3.27 2.31 -23.65
N ARG A 235 -4.46 1.80 -23.33
CA ARG A 235 -5.73 2.38 -23.78
C ARG A 235 -5.94 3.78 -23.22
N LEU A 236 -5.62 4.01 -21.94
CA LEU A 236 -5.68 5.33 -21.31
C LEU A 236 -4.70 6.32 -21.95
N LEU A 237 -3.47 5.88 -22.24
CA LEU A 237 -2.49 6.68 -22.94
C LEU A 237 -2.94 7.03 -24.37
N MET A 238 -3.52 6.08 -25.11
CA MET A 238 -4.08 6.35 -26.44
C MET A 238 -5.23 7.36 -26.37
N HIS A 239 -6.13 7.24 -25.40
CA HIS A 239 -7.21 8.22 -25.21
C HIS A 239 -6.67 9.61 -24.85
N ARG A 240 -5.65 9.68 -23.98
CA ARG A 240 -4.98 10.95 -23.64
C ARG A 240 -4.29 11.57 -24.84
N GLN A 241 -3.64 10.76 -25.68
CA GLN A 241 -3.02 11.21 -26.92
C GLN A 241 -4.07 11.74 -27.89
N GLN A 242 -5.17 11.03 -28.09
CA GLN A 242 -6.26 11.47 -28.94
C GLN A 242 -6.88 12.80 -28.46
N ALA A 243 -7.08 12.96 -27.15
CA ALA A 243 -7.55 14.23 -26.59
C ALA A 243 -6.56 15.38 -26.83
N ALA A 244 -5.26 15.13 -26.72
CA ALA A 244 -4.23 16.12 -27.04
C ALA A 244 -4.23 16.47 -28.54
N ASP A 245 -4.38 15.49 -29.42
CA ASP A 245 -4.50 15.70 -30.88
C ASP A 245 -5.75 16.51 -31.24
N ASP A 246 -6.88 16.25 -30.60
CA ASP A 246 -8.11 17.01 -30.78
C ASP A 246 -7.97 18.45 -30.26
N GLN A 247 -7.29 18.66 -29.14
CA GLN A 247 -6.96 20.01 -28.64
C GLN A 247 -6.05 20.76 -29.62
N ILE A 248 -5.02 20.11 -30.16
CA ILE A 248 -4.12 20.69 -31.16
C ILE A 248 -4.90 21.02 -32.44
N LYS A 249 -5.78 20.12 -32.89
CA LYS A 249 -6.64 20.34 -34.06
C LYS A 249 -7.59 21.52 -33.86
N ASN A 250 -8.20 21.63 -32.67
CA ASN A 250 -9.07 22.74 -32.31
C ASN A 250 -8.30 24.06 -32.22
N MET A 251 -7.11 24.06 -31.61
CA MET A 251 -6.22 25.22 -31.57
C MET A 251 -5.78 25.65 -32.96
N LYS A 252 -5.43 24.71 -33.83
CA LYS A 252 -5.10 24.99 -35.24
C LYS A 252 -6.31 25.59 -35.96
N GLY A 253 -7.51 25.06 -35.73
CA GLY A 253 -8.74 25.59 -36.31
C GLY A 253 -9.07 27.00 -35.83
N THR A 254 -8.91 27.30 -34.54
CA THR A 254 -9.12 28.66 -34.00
C THR A 254 -8.07 29.64 -34.51
N LEU A 255 -6.80 29.22 -34.58
CA LEU A 255 -5.74 30.02 -35.18
C LEU A 255 -5.98 30.28 -36.67
N GLN A 256 -6.44 29.29 -37.44
CA GLN A 256 -6.82 29.46 -38.84
C GLN A 256 -7.99 30.44 -39.00
N LYS A 257 -9.03 30.35 -38.15
CA LYS A 257 -10.14 31.31 -38.15
C LYS A 257 -9.68 32.72 -37.80
N LYS A 258 -8.80 32.88 -36.80
CA LYS A 258 -8.20 34.17 -36.46
C LYS A 258 -7.37 34.73 -37.62
N LEU A 259 -6.59 33.88 -38.28
CA LEU A 259 -5.78 34.27 -39.44
C LEU A 259 -6.67 34.73 -40.60
N ALA A 260 -7.77 34.00 -40.86
CA ALA A 260 -8.77 34.39 -41.87
C ALA A 260 -9.45 35.72 -41.52
N ALA A 261 -9.85 35.94 -40.26
CA ALA A 261 -10.43 37.21 -39.81
C ALA A 261 -9.44 38.39 -39.93
N LEU A 262 -8.17 38.17 -39.55
CA LEU A 262 -7.09 39.14 -39.75
C LEU A 262 -6.80 39.41 -41.24
N GLN A 263 -6.96 38.40 -42.10
CA GLN A 263 -6.87 38.57 -43.55
C GLN A 263 -8.06 39.36 -44.10
N GLU A 264 -9.28 39.11 -43.64
CA GLU A 264 -10.47 39.91 -44.00
C GLU A 264 -10.35 41.35 -43.50
N GLU A 265 -9.85 41.57 -42.28
CA GLU A 265 -9.55 42.92 -41.76
C GLU A 265 -8.45 43.60 -42.59
N TYR A 266 -7.40 42.86 -42.97
CA TYR A 266 -6.34 43.37 -43.84
C TYR A 266 -6.86 43.73 -45.23
N ASP A 267 -7.70 42.89 -45.83
CA ASP A 267 -8.30 43.13 -47.14
C ASP A 267 -9.33 44.29 -47.08
N SER A 268 -10.04 44.44 -45.96
CA SER A 268 -10.92 45.60 -45.70
C SER A 268 -10.12 46.90 -45.56
N MET A 269 -8.99 46.87 -44.82
CA MET A 269 -8.05 47.99 -44.68
C MET A 269 -7.36 48.34 -45.99
N ARG A 270 -7.07 47.34 -46.84
CA ARG A 270 -6.54 47.53 -48.19
C ARG A 270 -7.58 48.17 -49.12
N ASN A 271 -8.83 47.75 -49.03
CA ASN A 271 -9.93 48.33 -49.81
C ASN A 271 -10.27 49.76 -49.34
N GLN A 272 -10.11 50.07 -48.05
CA GLN A 272 -10.19 51.45 -47.53
C GLN A 272 -8.96 52.29 -47.92
N GLY A 273 -7.77 51.69 -48.01
CA GLY A 273 -6.55 52.33 -48.52
C GLY A 273 -6.57 52.68 -50.01
N ASN A 274 -7.45 52.06 -50.80
CA ASN A 274 -7.66 52.42 -52.21
C ASN A 274 -8.51 53.69 -52.41
N ASN A 275 -9.13 54.24 -51.35
CA ASN A 275 -9.92 55.49 -51.39
C ASN A 275 -9.22 56.67 -50.68
N ALA A 276 -7.94 56.54 -50.33
CA ALA A 276 -7.12 57.63 -49.81
C ALA A 276 -6.02 57.99 -50.83
N SER A 277 -6.28 59.04 -51.61
CA SER A 277 -5.30 59.66 -52.49
C SER A 277 -4.23 60.40 -51.66
N ALA A 278 -3.04 59.81 -51.52
CA ALA A 278 -1.76 60.52 -51.35
C ALA A 278 -0.58 59.51 -51.33
N ASP A 279 0.48 59.83 -52.10
CA ASP A 279 1.82 59.23 -52.11
C ASP A 279 2.05 57.88 -52.80
N GLU A 280 1.73 57.86 -54.10
CA GLU A 280 2.01 56.80 -55.08
C GLU A 280 3.50 56.38 -55.17
N LYS A 281 4.46 57.26 -54.86
CA LYS A 281 5.91 56.95 -54.99
C LYS A 281 6.51 56.15 -53.83
N GLY A 282 6.01 56.33 -52.60
CA GLY A 282 6.46 55.56 -51.44
C GLY A 282 5.88 54.14 -51.42
N LEU A 283 4.65 53.99 -51.94
CA LEU A 283 3.97 52.71 -52.07
C LEU A 283 4.62 51.82 -53.15
N ILE A 284 5.01 52.39 -54.30
CA ILE A 284 5.75 51.65 -55.34
C ILE A 284 7.09 51.15 -54.81
N ALA A 285 7.85 51.97 -54.08
CA ALA A 285 9.15 51.56 -53.52
C ALA A 285 9.00 50.46 -52.47
N LYS A 286 8.04 50.57 -51.54
CA LYS A 286 7.74 49.51 -50.56
C LYS A 286 7.17 48.27 -51.23
N GLN A 287 6.32 48.41 -52.24
CA GLN A 287 5.78 47.27 -52.99
C GLN A 287 6.86 46.57 -53.82
N GLN A 288 7.82 47.31 -54.38
CA GLN A 288 8.97 46.75 -55.09
C GLN A 288 9.94 46.05 -54.12
N GLN A 289 10.11 46.60 -52.90
CA GLN A 289 10.91 45.98 -51.84
C GLN A 289 10.23 44.71 -51.26
N VAL A 290 8.89 44.73 -51.11
CA VAL A 290 8.09 43.56 -50.73
C VAL A 290 8.09 42.52 -51.84
N LEU A 291 7.96 42.90 -53.12
CA LEU A 291 8.10 41.99 -54.26
C LEU A 291 9.50 41.38 -54.36
N ALA A 292 10.55 42.15 -54.05
CA ALA A 292 11.91 41.64 -53.99
C ALA A 292 12.10 40.69 -52.80
N ALA A 293 11.51 40.99 -51.65
CA ALA A 293 11.54 40.14 -50.46
C ALA A 293 10.71 38.85 -50.65
N THR A 294 9.53 38.91 -51.25
CA THR A 294 8.72 37.73 -51.58
C THR A 294 9.38 36.89 -52.67
N LYS A 295 9.98 37.50 -53.70
CA LYS A 295 10.81 36.75 -54.66
C LYS A 295 12.02 36.10 -53.99
N ARG A 296 12.69 36.77 -53.05
CA ARG A 296 13.79 36.16 -52.27
C ARG A 296 13.30 35.02 -51.38
N LEU A 297 12.14 35.18 -50.75
CA LEU A 297 11.53 34.17 -49.89
C LEU A 297 11.03 32.98 -50.71
N ASP A 298 10.44 33.19 -51.88
CA ASP A 298 10.05 32.13 -52.83
C ASP A 298 11.26 31.46 -53.46
N MET A 299 12.32 32.20 -53.79
CA MET A 299 13.59 31.59 -54.20
C MET A 299 14.19 30.76 -53.09
N LYS A 300 14.11 31.20 -51.82
CA LYS A 300 14.60 30.43 -50.66
C LYS A 300 13.71 29.25 -50.33
N LYS A 301 12.39 29.37 -50.46
CA LYS A 301 11.43 28.26 -50.32
C LYS A 301 11.58 27.26 -51.45
N LYS A 302 11.79 27.70 -52.69
CA LYS A 302 12.13 26.83 -53.81
C LYS A 302 13.48 26.16 -53.59
N GLN A 303 14.52 26.89 -53.16
CA GLN A 303 15.81 26.28 -52.79
C GLN A 303 15.66 25.27 -51.66
N LEU A 304 14.80 25.52 -50.66
CA LEU A 304 14.58 24.62 -49.53
C LEU A 304 13.72 23.41 -49.93
N ALA A 305 12.73 23.59 -50.78
CA ALA A 305 11.94 22.52 -51.39
C ALA A 305 12.79 21.68 -52.35
N ASP A 306 13.67 22.30 -53.14
CA ASP A 306 14.64 21.64 -54.01
C ASP A 306 15.70 20.91 -53.19
N LEU A 307 16.16 21.46 -52.05
CA LEU A 307 17.06 20.78 -51.11
C LEU A 307 16.36 19.62 -50.40
N GLN A 308 15.11 19.78 -49.99
CA GLN A 308 14.31 18.70 -49.40
C GLN A 308 14.01 17.61 -50.43
N LYS A 309 13.74 17.98 -51.68
CA LYS A 309 13.55 17.06 -52.79
C LYS A 309 14.86 16.36 -53.17
N GLN A 310 15.98 17.09 -53.19
CA GLN A 310 17.32 16.49 -53.37
C GLN A 310 17.67 15.58 -52.20
N HIS A 311 17.29 15.91 -50.97
CA HIS A 311 17.50 15.06 -49.80
C HIS A 311 16.62 13.80 -49.87
N SER A 312 15.34 13.93 -50.24
CA SER A 312 14.47 12.78 -50.41
C SER A 312 14.92 11.91 -51.58
N GLU A 313 15.28 12.51 -52.73
CA GLU A 313 15.86 11.80 -53.88
C GLU A 313 17.22 11.17 -53.53
N ALA A 314 18.02 11.78 -52.65
CA ALA A 314 19.28 11.21 -52.15
C ALA A 314 19.05 10.07 -51.16
N GLU A 315 18.04 10.16 -50.29
CA GLU A 315 17.61 9.06 -49.39
C GLU A 315 16.97 7.92 -50.18
N GLU A 316 16.20 8.23 -51.21
CA GLU A 316 15.62 7.24 -52.13
C GLU A 316 16.72 6.58 -52.95
N ARG A 317 17.71 7.34 -53.45
CA ARG A 317 18.93 6.79 -54.08
C ARG A 317 19.80 6.00 -53.11
N LEU A 318 19.87 6.37 -51.83
CA LEU A 318 20.57 5.60 -50.79
C LEU A 318 19.84 4.29 -50.51
N LYS A 319 18.50 4.31 -50.46
CA LYS A 319 17.65 3.11 -50.38
C LYS A 319 17.76 2.26 -51.65
N GLU A 320 17.78 2.87 -52.83
CA GLU A 320 17.98 2.18 -54.10
C GLU A 320 19.38 1.57 -54.19
N MET A 321 20.45 2.28 -53.79
CA MET A 321 21.83 1.76 -53.68
C MET A 321 22.00 0.69 -52.60
N GLN A 322 21.15 0.69 -51.56
CA GLN A 322 21.08 -0.37 -50.54
C GLN A 322 20.21 -1.56 -50.98
N SER A 323 19.27 -1.36 -51.91
CA SER A 323 18.35 -2.39 -52.42
C SER A 323 18.78 -3.02 -53.75
N GLN A 324 19.58 -2.32 -54.55
CA GLN A 324 20.35 -2.89 -55.63
C GLN A 324 21.69 -3.27 -55.02
N ASP A 325 22.01 -4.56 -54.97
CA ASP A 325 23.36 -5.06 -54.72
C ASP A 325 24.34 -4.28 -55.62
N SER A 326 24.93 -3.23 -55.04
CA SER A 326 25.88 -2.41 -55.76
C SER A 326 27.18 -3.18 -55.80
N ILE A 327 27.54 -3.58 -57.01
CA ILE A 327 28.92 -3.89 -57.39
C ILE A 327 29.73 -2.67 -56.94
N GLU A 328 30.42 -2.81 -55.81
CA GLU A 328 31.43 -1.86 -55.35
C GLU A 328 32.41 -1.65 -56.51
N VAL A 329 32.42 -0.45 -57.09
CA VAL A 329 33.48 -0.05 -58.01
C VAL A 329 34.74 0.01 -57.16
N PRO A 330 35.68 -0.94 -57.33
CA PRO A 330 36.81 -1.05 -56.43
C PRO A 330 37.72 0.16 -56.61
N SER A 331 38.30 0.63 -55.51
CA SER A 331 39.30 1.70 -55.48
C SER A 331 40.36 1.50 -56.58
N PRO A 332 40.97 2.56 -57.16
CA PRO A 332 41.97 2.45 -58.24
C PRO A 332 43.07 1.41 -57.97
N THR A 333 43.42 1.17 -56.71
CA THR A 333 44.37 0.14 -56.28
C THR A 333 43.82 -1.28 -56.42
N GLN A 334 42.53 -1.49 -56.13
CA GLN A 334 41.83 -2.77 -56.29
C GLN A 334 41.53 -3.07 -57.77
N PHE A 335 41.25 -2.07 -58.61
CA PHE A 335 41.12 -2.26 -60.06
C PHE A 335 42.45 -2.67 -60.71
N ALA A 336 43.57 -2.09 -60.28
CA ALA A 336 44.91 -2.50 -60.72
C ALA A 336 45.22 -3.97 -60.35
N ALA A 337 44.81 -4.40 -59.15
CA ALA A 337 44.94 -5.79 -58.73
C ALA A 337 44.05 -6.73 -59.56
N TYR A 338 42.82 -6.32 -59.87
CA TYR A 338 41.89 -7.06 -60.73
C TYR A 338 42.43 -7.24 -62.16
N VAL A 339 42.99 -6.18 -62.76
CA VAL A 339 43.61 -6.24 -64.09
C VAL A 339 44.83 -7.16 -64.10
N ARG A 340 45.64 -7.13 -63.02
CA ARG A 340 46.80 -8.04 -62.89
C ARG A 340 46.36 -9.50 -62.77
N ASN A 341 45.28 -9.77 -62.03
CA ASN A 341 44.67 -11.10 -61.93
C ASN A 341 44.05 -11.56 -63.24
N LEU A 342 43.44 -10.66 -64.03
CA LEU A 342 42.92 -10.97 -65.36
C LEU A 342 44.04 -11.34 -66.34
N LYS A 343 45.17 -10.61 -66.30
CA LYS A 343 46.34 -10.96 -67.10
C LYS A 343 46.90 -12.33 -66.72
N ALA A 344 47.05 -12.62 -65.43
CA ALA A 344 47.49 -13.92 -64.95
C ALA A 344 46.52 -15.06 -65.36
N LYS A 345 45.21 -14.83 -65.29
CA LYS A 345 44.20 -15.80 -65.74
C LYS A 345 44.27 -16.04 -67.25
N ASN A 346 44.52 -15.00 -68.05
CA ASN A 346 44.67 -15.14 -69.49
C ASN A 346 45.96 -15.89 -69.87
N GLU A 347 47.06 -15.63 -69.14
CA GLU A 347 48.32 -16.38 -69.29
C GLU A 347 48.10 -17.87 -68.99
N ASN A 348 47.43 -18.17 -67.88
CA ASN A 348 47.09 -19.54 -67.49
C ASN A 348 46.17 -20.21 -68.53
N TYR A 349 45.18 -19.49 -69.05
CA TYR A 349 44.31 -20.00 -70.11
C TYR A 349 45.10 -20.40 -71.35
N LYS A 350 46.05 -19.57 -71.79
CA LYS A 350 46.93 -19.88 -72.93
C LYS A 350 47.82 -21.10 -72.66
N GLN A 351 48.37 -21.22 -71.46
CA GLN A 351 49.16 -22.38 -71.06
C GLN A 351 48.31 -23.66 -71.07
N LEU A 352 47.12 -23.63 -70.48
CA LEU A 352 46.16 -24.74 -70.49
C LEU A 352 45.72 -25.11 -71.90
N GLN A 353 45.51 -24.12 -72.77
CA GLN A 353 45.18 -24.37 -74.18
C GLN A 353 46.34 -25.05 -74.92
N SER A 354 47.58 -24.64 -74.65
CA SER A 354 48.78 -25.27 -75.21
C SER A 354 48.96 -26.71 -74.73
N THR A 355 48.76 -26.97 -73.44
CA THR A 355 48.84 -28.34 -72.89
C THR A 355 47.74 -29.23 -73.46
N LEU A 356 46.54 -28.70 -73.66
CA LEU A 356 45.41 -29.43 -74.25
C LEU A 356 45.70 -29.75 -75.74
N ALA A 357 46.31 -28.83 -76.48
CA ALA A 357 46.75 -29.08 -77.84
C ALA A 357 47.83 -30.18 -77.91
N ALA A 358 48.79 -30.19 -76.97
CA ALA A 358 49.80 -31.24 -76.86
C ALA A 358 49.17 -32.61 -76.55
N GLN A 359 48.27 -32.68 -75.57
CA GLN A 359 47.55 -33.92 -75.23
C GLN A 359 46.70 -34.45 -76.40
N LYS A 360 46.06 -33.58 -77.17
CA LYS A 360 45.33 -33.99 -78.39
C LYS A 360 46.25 -34.59 -79.45
N LYS A 361 47.46 -34.06 -79.58
CA LYS A 361 48.47 -34.62 -80.50
C LYS A 361 48.95 -35.99 -80.04
N GLU A 362 49.23 -36.14 -78.75
CA GLU A 362 49.59 -37.43 -78.16
C GLU A 362 48.47 -38.46 -78.28
N LEU A 363 47.20 -38.06 -78.08
CA LEU A 363 46.04 -38.92 -78.31
C LEU A 363 46.00 -39.44 -79.75
N ALA A 364 46.24 -38.58 -80.74
CA ALA A 364 46.26 -38.99 -82.15
C ALA A 364 47.41 -39.97 -82.45
N VAL A 365 48.58 -39.79 -81.83
CA VAL A 365 49.69 -40.74 -81.92
C VAL A 365 49.31 -42.06 -81.25
N MET A 366 48.71 -42.02 -80.06
CA MET A 366 48.24 -43.21 -79.34
C MET A 366 47.22 -44.01 -80.16
N MET A 367 46.21 -43.36 -80.75
CA MET A 367 45.23 -44.03 -81.60
C MET A 367 45.88 -44.74 -82.79
N ARG A 368 46.88 -44.10 -83.42
CA ARG A 368 47.62 -44.73 -84.51
C ARG A 368 48.47 -45.91 -84.04
N THR A 369 49.07 -45.81 -82.86
CA THR A 369 49.82 -46.94 -82.28
C THR A 369 48.90 -48.08 -81.86
N GLU A 370 47.72 -47.79 -81.33
CA GLU A 370 46.69 -48.78 -80.99
C GLU A 370 46.24 -49.54 -82.24
N GLU A 371 46.01 -48.84 -83.34
CA GLU A 371 45.65 -49.46 -84.62
C GLU A 371 46.75 -50.38 -85.17
N ILE A 372 48.03 -49.97 -85.05
CA ILE A 372 49.16 -50.82 -85.44
C ILE A 372 49.26 -52.06 -84.54
N VAL A 373 49.09 -51.89 -83.23
CA VAL A 373 49.21 -52.98 -82.26
C VAL A 373 48.05 -53.97 -82.39
N THR A 374 46.83 -53.50 -82.61
CA THR A 374 45.66 -54.37 -82.85
C THR A 374 45.83 -55.19 -84.14
N GLN A 375 46.33 -54.59 -85.22
CA GLN A 375 46.66 -55.33 -86.43
C GLN A 375 47.75 -56.39 -86.21
N GLN A 376 48.78 -56.08 -85.41
CA GLN A 376 49.80 -57.06 -85.04
C GLN A 376 49.23 -58.16 -84.13
N HIS A 377 48.37 -57.82 -83.18
CA HIS A 377 47.73 -58.76 -82.28
C HIS A 377 46.87 -59.77 -83.04
N GLU A 378 46.05 -59.33 -84.00
CA GLU A 378 45.22 -60.23 -84.80
C GLU A 378 46.07 -61.16 -85.69
N LYS A 379 47.18 -60.67 -86.27
CA LYS A 379 48.14 -61.52 -86.99
C LYS A 379 48.73 -62.62 -86.09
N VAL A 380 49.23 -62.24 -84.91
CA VAL A 380 49.82 -63.18 -83.94
C VAL A 380 48.77 -64.14 -83.40
N LYS A 381 47.54 -63.68 -83.15
CA LYS A 381 46.41 -64.49 -82.72
C LYS A 381 46.05 -65.56 -83.76
N HIS A 382 46.03 -65.21 -85.04
CA HIS A 382 45.80 -66.18 -86.11
C HIS A 382 46.93 -67.22 -86.21
N GLU A 383 48.19 -66.82 -86.04
CA GLU A 383 49.32 -67.76 -86.02
C GLU A 383 49.28 -68.71 -84.82
N ILE A 384 49.00 -68.19 -83.62
CA ILE A 384 48.90 -68.98 -82.38
C ILE A 384 47.71 -69.93 -82.45
N SER A 385 46.53 -69.48 -82.90
CA SER A 385 45.36 -70.37 -83.05
C SER A 385 45.59 -71.46 -84.10
N ARG A 386 46.44 -71.24 -85.12
CA ARG A 386 46.88 -72.29 -86.03
C ARG A 386 47.75 -73.32 -85.30
N ILE A 387 48.75 -72.86 -84.53
CA ILE A 387 49.68 -73.72 -83.79
C ILE A 387 48.96 -74.52 -82.69
N GLU A 388 48.01 -73.93 -81.98
CA GLU A 388 47.21 -74.60 -80.94
C GLU A 388 46.34 -75.71 -81.52
N ARG A 389 45.81 -75.52 -82.75
CA ARG A 389 45.03 -76.52 -83.48
C ARG A 389 45.91 -77.65 -84.02
N GLU A 390 47.12 -77.35 -84.48
CA GLU A 390 48.10 -78.35 -84.92
C GLU A 390 48.62 -79.23 -83.78
N ARG A 391 48.69 -78.70 -82.55
CA ARG A 391 49.16 -79.43 -81.36
C ARG A 391 48.04 -80.07 -80.53
N GLY A 392 46.78 -79.96 -80.93
CA GLY A 392 45.65 -80.60 -80.26
C GLY A 392 45.29 -80.02 -78.89
N VAL A 393 45.76 -78.80 -78.56
CA VAL A 393 45.49 -78.13 -77.29
C VAL A 393 44.67 -76.87 -77.55
N GLY A 394 43.39 -77.04 -77.88
CA GLY A 394 42.43 -75.95 -77.98
C GLY A 394 41.88 -75.57 -76.60
N GLY A 395 41.75 -74.26 -76.31
CA GLY A 395 41.10 -73.75 -75.10
C GLY A 395 42.02 -73.34 -73.94
N PHE A 396 43.34 -73.56 -74.05
CA PHE A 396 44.29 -73.14 -73.01
C PHE A 396 44.40 -71.61 -72.89
N ARG A 397 44.21 -70.88 -74.00
CA ARG A 397 44.18 -69.41 -74.00
C ARG A 397 42.90 -68.85 -73.37
N GLU A 398 41.74 -69.45 -73.59
CA GLU A 398 40.48 -69.01 -72.96
C GLU A 398 40.51 -69.21 -71.44
N ALA A 399 41.09 -70.32 -70.97
CA ALA A 399 41.31 -70.54 -69.55
C ALA A 399 42.33 -69.55 -68.95
N ARG A 400 43.40 -69.22 -69.69
CA ARG A 400 44.37 -68.18 -69.29
C ARG A 400 43.75 -66.77 -69.33
N GLU A 401 42.91 -66.47 -70.30
CA GLU A 401 42.20 -65.19 -70.43
C GLU A 401 41.16 -65.01 -69.32
N GLN A 402 40.49 -66.09 -68.90
CA GLN A 402 39.62 -66.05 -67.72
C GLN A 402 40.42 -65.84 -66.42
N LEU A 403 41.60 -66.47 -66.28
CA LEU A 403 42.52 -66.21 -65.17
C LEU A 403 43.07 -64.78 -65.18
N GLU A 404 43.37 -64.24 -66.36
CA GLU A 404 43.85 -62.87 -66.55
C GLU A 404 42.73 -61.85 -66.28
N LYS A 405 41.48 -62.12 -66.69
CA LYS A 405 40.30 -61.32 -66.32
C LYS A 405 40.02 -61.37 -64.81
N VAL A 406 40.21 -62.52 -64.16
CA VAL A 406 40.07 -62.62 -62.69
C VAL A 406 41.22 -61.88 -61.99
N SER A 407 42.42 -61.89 -62.55
CA SER A 407 43.55 -61.09 -62.03
C SER A 407 43.36 -59.59 -62.27
N ALA A 408 42.80 -59.20 -63.40
CA ALA A 408 42.50 -57.80 -63.75
C ALA A 408 41.37 -57.26 -62.87
N THR A 409 40.27 -58.01 -62.72
CA THR A 409 39.18 -57.60 -61.81
C THR A 409 39.63 -57.55 -60.36
N LYS A 410 40.57 -58.41 -59.93
CA LYS A 410 41.19 -58.30 -58.61
C LYS A 410 42.09 -57.06 -58.47
N ALA A 411 42.88 -56.74 -59.50
CA ALA A 411 43.70 -55.53 -59.52
C ALA A 411 42.83 -54.25 -59.50
N ASP A 412 41.76 -54.20 -60.30
CA ASP A 412 40.81 -53.08 -60.30
C ASP A 412 40.13 -52.91 -58.93
N LEU A 413 39.81 -54.02 -58.25
CA LEU A 413 39.18 -54.01 -56.94
C LEU A 413 40.18 -53.58 -55.84
N ASP A 414 41.45 -53.93 -55.98
CA ASP A 414 42.52 -53.45 -55.09
C ASP A 414 42.86 -51.96 -55.36
N ASP A 415 42.81 -51.49 -56.62
CA ASP A 415 42.95 -50.07 -56.97
C ASP A 415 41.77 -49.24 -56.47
N MET A 416 40.53 -49.73 -56.57
CA MET A 416 39.34 -49.09 -55.98
C MET A 416 39.44 -49.01 -54.45
N LYS A 417 39.99 -50.04 -53.79
CA LYS A 417 40.29 -49.98 -52.34
C LYS A 417 41.40 -48.98 -52.05
N GLY A 418 42.41 -48.88 -52.90
CA GLY A 418 43.47 -47.87 -52.80
C GLY A 418 42.91 -46.45 -52.91
N GLN A 419 42.07 -46.18 -53.91
CA GLN A 419 41.44 -44.88 -54.13
C GLN A 419 40.49 -44.50 -52.98
N THR A 420 39.66 -45.43 -52.51
CA THR A 420 38.78 -45.18 -51.35
C THR A 420 39.56 -44.94 -50.06
N LEU A 421 40.70 -45.62 -49.85
CA LEU A 421 41.60 -45.34 -48.73
C LEU A 421 42.30 -43.97 -48.88
N GLU A 422 42.69 -43.58 -50.09
CA GLU A 422 43.28 -42.27 -50.39
C GLU A 422 42.26 -41.15 -50.16
N GLU A 423 41.00 -41.33 -50.59
CA GLU A 423 39.88 -40.42 -50.35
C GLU A 423 39.54 -40.32 -48.87
N MET A 424 39.45 -41.44 -48.14
CA MET A 424 39.28 -41.42 -46.68
C MET A 424 40.43 -40.70 -45.97
N SER A 425 41.66 -40.85 -46.48
CA SER A 425 42.84 -40.16 -45.97
C SER A 425 42.83 -38.66 -46.30
N GLN A 426 42.33 -38.27 -47.49
CA GLN A 426 42.11 -36.88 -47.86
C GLN A 426 41.03 -36.22 -47.02
N ILE A 427 39.88 -36.88 -46.83
CA ILE A 427 38.79 -36.42 -45.96
C ILE A 427 39.29 -36.28 -44.52
N SER A 428 40.06 -37.24 -44.02
CA SER A 428 40.69 -37.16 -42.70
C SER A 428 41.64 -35.96 -42.59
N LYS A 429 42.51 -35.74 -43.59
CA LYS A 429 43.38 -34.55 -43.65
C LYS A 429 42.60 -33.25 -43.74
N GLU A 430 41.49 -33.22 -44.46
CA GLU A 430 40.62 -32.06 -44.61
C GLU A 430 39.86 -31.74 -43.31
N ILE A 431 39.36 -32.76 -42.62
CA ILE A 431 38.82 -32.66 -41.25
C ILE A 431 39.89 -32.13 -40.30
N GLN A 432 41.12 -32.66 -40.37
CA GLN A 432 42.24 -32.21 -39.54
C GLN A 432 42.56 -30.72 -39.78
N ARG A 433 42.56 -30.27 -41.04
CA ARG A 433 42.75 -28.85 -41.41
C ARG A 433 41.59 -27.99 -40.92
N SER A 434 40.35 -28.44 -41.06
CA SER A 434 39.15 -27.75 -40.57
C SER A 434 39.17 -27.59 -39.05
N ILE A 435 39.55 -28.65 -38.32
CA ILE A 435 39.74 -28.61 -36.87
C ILE A 435 40.83 -27.60 -36.50
N GLN A 436 41.98 -27.61 -37.19
CA GLN A 436 43.05 -26.64 -36.94
C GLN A 436 42.63 -25.20 -37.24
N ALA A 437 41.89 -24.96 -38.32
CA ALA A 437 41.36 -23.63 -38.66
C ALA A 437 40.41 -23.11 -37.57
N ARG A 438 39.42 -23.94 -37.16
CA ARG A 438 38.52 -23.58 -36.04
C ARG A 438 39.26 -23.41 -34.72
N GLN A 439 40.26 -24.23 -34.44
CA GLN A 439 41.09 -24.08 -33.24
C GLN A 439 41.86 -22.76 -33.24
N ASN A 440 42.35 -22.32 -34.39
CA ASN A 440 43.03 -21.03 -34.56
C ASN A 440 42.06 -19.83 -34.45
N GLU A 441 40.82 -19.95 -34.93
CA GLU A 441 39.77 -18.94 -34.75
C GLU A 441 39.27 -18.86 -33.30
N LEU A 442 39.18 -20.01 -32.60
CA LEU A 442 38.72 -20.09 -31.21
C LEU A 442 39.76 -19.57 -30.22
N LYS A 443 41.06 -19.76 -30.46
CA LYS A 443 42.14 -19.28 -29.58
C LYS A 443 42.00 -17.80 -29.15
N PRO A 444 41.83 -16.81 -30.05
CA PRO A 444 41.69 -15.41 -29.66
C PRO A 444 40.37 -15.14 -28.92
N LEU A 445 39.28 -15.82 -29.25
CA LEU A 445 38.00 -15.69 -28.54
C LEU A 445 38.09 -16.25 -27.11
N VAL A 446 38.75 -17.39 -26.93
CA VAL A 446 39.03 -17.97 -25.62
C VAL A 446 39.92 -17.05 -24.80
N SER A 447 40.93 -16.43 -25.41
CA SER A 447 41.81 -15.46 -24.73
C SER A 447 41.05 -14.21 -24.29
N LYS A 448 40.21 -13.61 -25.16
CA LYS A 448 39.32 -12.49 -24.78
C LYS A 448 38.35 -12.87 -23.66
N LEU A 449 37.81 -14.09 -23.69
CA LEU A 449 36.91 -14.59 -22.65
C LEU A 449 37.63 -14.80 -21.31
N GLN A 450 38.89 -15.27 -21.33
CA GLN A 450 39.73 -15.35 -20.13
C GLN A 450 40.03 -13.96 -19.55
N GLU A 451 40.31 -12.97 -20.40
CA GLU A 451 40.55 -11.59 -19.98
C GLU A 451 39.29 -10.96 -19.34
N GLN A 452 38.13 -11.16 -19.95
CA GLN A 452 36.84 -10.74 -19.38
C GLN A 452 36.52 -11.42 -18.05
N ARG A 453 36.81 -12.73 -17.92
CA ARG A 453 36.69 -13.44 -16.63
C ARG A 453 37.60 -12.85 -15.56
N LYS A 454 38.83 -12.46 -15.93
CA LYS A 454 39.77 -11.80 -15.02
C LYS A 454 39.28 -10.42 -14.58
N LEU A 455 38.74 -9.62 -15.50
CA LEU A 455 38.11 -8.33 -15.20
C LEU A 455 36.91 -8.49 -14.27
N LYS A 456 36.00 -9.43 -14.56
CA LYS A 456 34.85 -9.75 -13.70
C LYS A 456 35.31 -10.15 -12.29
N ALA A 457 36.27 -11.06 -12.18
CA ALA A 457 36.81 -11.50 -10.90
C ALA A 457 37.43 -10.33 -10.10
N GLY A 458 38.10 -9.40 -10.78
CA GLY A 458 38.63 -8.18 -10.16
C GLY A 458 37.55 -7.25 -9.61
N VAL A 459 36.46 -7.04 -10.37
CA VAL A 459 35.31 -6.24 -9.92
C VAL A 459 34.58 -6.92 -8.76
N GLU A 460 34.36 -8.23 -8.84
CA GLU A 460 33.70 -9.01 -7.80
C GLU A 460 34.51 -9.02 -6.49
N SER A 461 35.83 -9.15 -6.57
CA SER A 461 36.73 -9.03 -5.42
C SER A 461 36.65 -7.64 -4.77
N LYS A 462 36.67 -6.55 -5.56
CA LYS A 462 36.52 -5.18 -5.04
C LYS A 462 35.16 -4.96 -4.40
N TYR A 463 34.09 -5.44 -5.03
CA TYR A 463 32.74 -5.37 -4.47
C TYR A 463 32.64 -6.11 -3.14
N LEU A 464 33.18 -7.32 -3.05
CA LEU A 464 33.16 -8.11 -1.82
C LEU A 464 33.94 -7.43 -0.70
N GLN A 465 35.10 -6.83 -1.02
CA GLN A 465 35.89 -6.08 -0.06
C GLN A 465 35.16 -4.82 0.44
N MET A 466 34.51 -4.06 -0.46
CA MET A 466 33.73 -2.88 -0.07
C MET A 466 32.49 -3.26 0.73
N LYS A 467 31.81 -4.34 0.36
CA LYS A 467 30.68 -4.88 1.13
C LYS A 467 31.11 -5.30 2.53
N GLN A 468 32.25 -5.96 2.67
CA GLN A 468 32.80 -6.33 3.98
C GLN A 468 33.12 -5.10 4.84
N ARG A 469 33.75 -4.07 4.25
CA ARG A 469 34.00 -2.80 4.96
C ARG A 469 32.71 -2.12 5.41
N TYR A 470 31.70 -2.10 4.56
CA TYR A 470 30.38 -1.56 4.91
C TYR A 470 29.75 -2.35 6.05
N GLN A 471 29.76 -3.68 5.99
CA GLN A 471 29.21 -4.52 7.06
C GLN A 471 29.94 -4.32 8.39
N ASN A 472 31.27 -4.17 8.37
CA ASN A 472 32.04 -3.86 9.57
C ASN A 472 31.67 -2.49 10.13
N ALA A 473 31.58 -1.45 9.29
CA ALA A 473 31.19 -0.12 9.71
C ALA A 473 29.77 -0.12 10.32
N VAL A 474 28.81 -0.82 9.71
CA VAL A 474 27.45 -0.96 10.27
C VAL A 474 27.50 -1.63 11.65
N SER A 475 28.26 -2.71 11.81
CA SER A 475 28.41 -3.38 13.10
C SER A 475 29.06 -2.49 14.16
N GLU A 476 30.02 -1.65 13.78
CA GLU A 476 30.65 -0.67 14.68
C GLU A 476 29.65 0.40 15.11
N TYR A 477 28.86 0.95 14.17
CA TYR A 477 27.79 1.90 14.49
C TYR A 477 26.71 1.30 15.38
N ASP A 478 26.27 0.08 15.11
CA ASP A 478 25.28 -0.62 15.92
C ASP A 478 25.78 -0.82 17.36
N SER A 479 27.07 -1.15 17.54
CA SER A 479 27.68 -1.27 18.87
C SER A 479 27.65 0.05 19.63
N VAL A 480 28.04 1.15 18.99
CA VAL A 480 28.04 2.49 19.62
C VAL A 480 26.62 2.94 19.96
N CYS A 481 25.64 2.67 19.08
CA CYS A 481 24.24 2.95 19.37
C CYS A 481 23.73 2.17 20.58
N MET A 482 24.10 0.89 20.71
CA MET A 482 23.73 0.08 21.88
C MET A 482 24.37 0.60 23.17
N GLU A 483 25.65 0.99 23.13
CA GLU A 483 26.34 1.57 24.29
C GLU A 483 25.68 2.89 24.75
N LEU A 484 25.37 3.79 23.82
CA LEU A 484 24.70 5.05 24.11
C LEU A 484 23.27 4.87 24.64
N ASP A 485 22.53 3.88 24.13
CA ASP A 485 21.19 3.57 24.64
C ASP A 485 21.25 2.99 26.06
N GLU A 486 22.25 2.15 26.36
CA GLU A 486 22.46 1.63 27.71
C GLU A 486 22.87 2.73 28.70
N GLU A 487 23.74 3.67 28.28
CA GLU A 487 24.12 4.83 29.10
C GLU A 487 22.93 5.76 29.34
N SER A 488 22.13 6.05 28.31
CA SER A 488 20.89 6.82 28.42
C SER A 488 19.91 6.17 29.40
N LYS A 489 19.73 4.85 29.34
CA LYS A 489 18.90 4.10 30.29
C LYS A 489 19.41 4.21 31.72
N LYS A 490 20.73 4.09 31.94
CA LYS A 490 21.34 4.26 33.27
C LYS A 490 21.09 5.67 33.81
N LEU A 491 21.36 6.71 33.01
CA LEU A 491 21.13 8.10 33.40
C LEU A 491 19.66 8.39 33.72
N ARG A 492 18.71 7.87 32.93
CA ARG A 492 17.28 7.98 33.23
C ARG A 492 16.91 7.30 34.55
N GLY A 493 17.46 6.11 34.80
CA GLY A 493 17.31 5.40 36.07
C GLY A 493 17.82 6.24 37.24
N ASP A 494 19.03 6.79 37.12
CA ASP A 494 19.63 7.63 38.15
C ASP A 494 18.78 8.89 38.42
N ILE A 495 18.32 9.59 37.38
CA ILE A 495 17.42 10.74 37.51
C ILE A 495 16.15 10.37 38.29
N ALA A 496 15.50 9.25 37.96
CA ALA A 496 14.31 8.80 38.67
C ALA A 496 14.58 8.53 40.16
N THR A 497 15.74 7.94 40.49
CA THR A 497 16.12 7.72 41.89
C THR A 497 16.40 9.02 42.63
N TYR A 498 17.06 9.99 41.98
CA TYR A 498 17.34 11.30 42.58
C TYR A 498 16.06 12.12 42.78
N GLN A 499 15.14 12.12 41.80
CA GLN A 499 13.84 12.75 41.93
C GLN A 499 13.04 12.15 43.09
N SER A 500 13.00 10.82 43.20
CA SER A 500 12.32 10.14 44.31
C SER A 500 12.90 10.53 45.67
N LYS A 501 14.23 10.61 45.79
CA LYS A 501 14.90 11.07 47.01
C LYS A 501 14.57 12.54 47.32
N LEU A 502 14.53 13.41 46.31
CA LEU A 502 14.21 14.82 46.45
C LEU A 502 12.76 15.00 46.93
N HIS A 503 11.79 14.34 46.31
CA HIS A 503 10.39 14.41 46.73
C HIS A 503 10.19 13.86 48.15
N TYR A 504 10.83 12.74 48.48
CA TYR A 504 10.76 12.17 49.83
C TYR A 504 11.31 13.13 50.89
N THR A 505 12.49 13.70 50.65
CA THR A 505 13.11 14.64 51.58
C THR A 505 12.33 15.95 51.70
N SER A 506 11.78 16.46 50.58
CA SER A 506 10.92 17.65 50.56
C SER A 506 9.64 17.43 51.37
N HIS A 507 8.94 16.30 51.19
CA HIS A 507 7.77 15.98 51.99
C HIS A 507 8.08 15.81 53.48
N LEU A 508 9.21 15.19 53.81
CA LEU A 508 9.66 15.06 55.19
C LEU A 508 9.92 16.44 55.81
N LEU A 509 10.58 17.34 55.07
CA LEU A 509 10.84 18.71 55.50
C LEU A 509 9.54 19.49 55.74
N GLN A 510 8.62 19.48 54.78
CA GLN A 510 7.31 20.14 54.92
C GLN A 510 6.51 19.61 56.12
N ASN A 511 6.56 18.30 56.39
CA ASN A 511 5.88 17.71 57.55
C ASN A 511 6.52 18.16 58.87
N LEU A 512 7.86 18.22 58.92
CA LEU A 512 8.58 18.74 60.08
C LEU A 512 8.27 20.23 60.30
N GLU A 513 8.25 21.05 59.25
CA GLU A 513 7.89 22.47 59.33
C GLU A 513 6.47 22.68 59.83
N ARG A 514 5.48 21.93 59.33
CA ARG A 514 4.09 21.98 59.83
C ARG A 514 4.01 21.58 61.31
N THR A 515 4.76 20.55 61.70
CA THR A 515 4.79 20.10 63.11
C THR A 515 5.42 21.17 64.00
N LEU A 516 6.50 21.80 63.55
CA LEU A 516 7.18 22.87 64.27
C LEU A 516 6.30 24.13 64.37
N ARG A 517 5.60 24.50 63.30
CA ARG A 517 4.63 25.59 63.29
C ARG A 517 3.50 25.34 64.29
N ARG A 518 2.89 24.16 64.27
CA ARG A 518 1.84 23.78 65.23
C ARG A 518 2.34 23.82 66.67
N ALA A 519 3.56 23.35 66.92
CA ALA A 519 4.17 23.41 68.26
C ALA A 519 4.39 24.86 68.72
N ARG A 520 4.82 25.76 67.83
CA ARG A 520 4.98 27.20 68.12
C ARG A 520 3.63 27.88 68.40
N GLU A 521 2.61 27.61 67.59
CA GLU A 521 1.27 28.15 67.78
C GLU A 521 0.64 27.67 69.10
N GLU A 522 0.83 26.41 69.46
CA GLU A 522 0.42 25.85 70.76
C GLU A 522 1.15 26.53 71.93
N GLN A 523 2.49 26.67 71.82
CA GLN A 523 3.30 27.34 72.84
C GLN A 523 2.85 28.80 73.04
N ASN A 524 2.66 29.54 71.95
CA ASN A 524 2.19 30.92 72.00
C ASN A 524 0.79 31.04 72.63
N ALA A 525 -0.13 30.12 72.31
CA ALA A 525 -1.48 30.13 72.88
C ALA A 525 -1.50 29.81 74.37
N ILE A 526 -0.60 28.92 74.83
CA ILE A 526 -0.44 28.61 76.26
C ILE A 526 0.18 29.80 77.00
N GLU A 527 1.23 30.42 76.44
CA GLU A 527 1.96 31.53 77.09
C GLU A 527 1.14 32.83 77.12
N THR A 528 0.39 33.14 76.05
CA THR A 528 -0.37 34.40 75.94
C THR A 528 -1.83 34.26 76.36
N GLY A 529 -2.34 33.04 76.53
CA GLY A 529 -3.75 32.76 76.82
C GLY A 529 -4.72 33.07 75.67
N ASN A 530 -4.21 33.49 74.51
CA ASN A 530 -5.00 33.78 73.32
C ASN A 530 -5.29 32.49 72.55
N PRO A 531 -6.55 32.27 72.10
CA PRO A 531 -6.92 31.08 71.36
C PRO A 531 -6.28 31.04 69.96
N ILE A 532 -5.84 29.86 69.52
CA ILE A 532 -5.19 29.61 68.21
C ILE A 532 -6.11 29.99 67.04
N SER A 533 -7.42 29.78 67.20
CA SER A 533 -8.45 30.21 66.24
C SER A 533 -9.77 30.49 66.96
N LYS A 534 -10.73 31.12 66.25
CA LYS A 534 -12.07 31.47 66.77
C LYS A 534 -12.82 30.27 67.39
N THR A 535 -12.52 29.05 66.93
CA THR A 535 -13.15 27.80 67.38
C THR A 535 -12.22 26.90 68.19
N ILE A 536 -10.90 27.11 68.12
CA ILE A 536 -9.89 26.24 68.74
C ILE A 536 -9.09 27.06 69.75
N LYS A 537 -9.30 26.77 71.04
CA LYS A 537 -8.50 27.40 72.11
C LYS A 537 -7.07 26.88 72.10
N THR A 538 -6.90 25.57 72.02
CA THR A 538 -5.61 24.88 72.07
C THR A 538 -5.75 23.59 71.26
N TYR A 539 -4.71 23.18 70.52
CA TYR A 539 -4.78 21.96 69.71
C TYR A 539 -5.06 20.73 70.58
N SER A 540 -4.51 20.66 71.80
CA SER A 540 -4.84 19.62 72.79
C SER A 540 -6.36 19.51 73.08
N ASP A 541 -7.04 20.64 73.34
CA ASP A 541 -8.49 20.68 73.62
C ASP A 541 -9.32 20.28 72.37
N TYR A 542 -8.89 20.69 71.18
CA TYR A 542 -9.52 20.27 69.92
C TYR A 542 -9.44 18.76 69.71
N PHE A 543 -8.27 18.15 69.89
CA PHE A 543 -8.11 16.70 69.71
C PHE A 543 -8.87 15.90 70.76
N GLN A 544 -8.96 16.38 72.00
CA GLN A 544 -9.79 15.74 73.03
C GLN A 544 -11.28 15.77 72.66
N LYS A 545 -11.80 16.93 72.22
CA LYS A 545 -13.20 17.07 71.79
C LYS A 545 -13.52 16.21 70.58
N SER A 546 -12.64 16.22 69.58
CA SER A 546 -12.79 15.40 68.37
C SER A 546 -12.74 13.89 68.70
N SER A 547 -11.83 13.47 69.58
CA SER A 547 -11.77 12.08 70.07
C SER A 547 -13.06 11.66 70.77
N HIS A 548 -13.65 12.53 71.60
CA HIS A 548 -14.92 12.25 72.25
C HIS A 548 -16.09 12.16 71.26
N ALA A 549 -16.14 13.05 70.26
CA ALA A 549 -17.15 13.00 69.21
C ALA A 549 -17.09 11.70 68.41
N LEU A 550 -15.90 11.32 67.94
CA LEU A 550 -15.68 10.08 67.19
C LEU A 550 -16.04 8.83 68.02
N LYS A 551 -15.71 8.81 69.32
CA LYS A 551 -16.13 7.71 70.22
C LYS A 551 -17.65 7.61 70.35
N LYS A 552 -18.35 8.74 70.42
CA LYS A 552 -19.82 8.80 70.50
C LYS A 552 -20.45 8.28 69.21
N GLU A 553 -19.96 8.72 68.07
CA GLU A 553 -20.41 8.29 66.74
C GLU A 553 -20.19 6.80 66.52
N THR A 554 -19.01 6.30 66.88
CA THR A 554 -18.69 4.85 66.82
C THR A 554 -19.68 4.03 67.67
N ARG A 555 -20.11 4.55 68.83
CA ARG A 555 -21.10 3.88 69.67
C ARG A 555 -22.49 3.87 69.03
N ALA A 556 -22.91 4.99 68.43
CA ALA A 556 -24.18 5.09 67.72
C ALA A 556 -24.26 4.12 66.52
N LEU A 557 -23.18 4.03 65.72
CA LEU A 557 -23.10 3.10 64.59
C LEU A 557 -23.16 1.63 65.03
N LYS A 558 -22.56 1.28 66.18
CA LYS A 558 -22.69 -0.06 66.76
C LYS A 558 -24.13 -0.38 67.19
N GLU A 559 -24.83 0.58 67.78
CA GLU A 559 -26.24 0.44 68.17
C GLU A 559 -27.14 0.26 66.94
N GLN A 560 -26.93 1.06 65.89
CA GLN A 560 -27.66 0.96 64.63
C GLN A 560 -27.41 -0.40 63.94
N LYS A 561 -26.16 -0.86 63.89
CA LYS A 561 -25.82 -2.20 63.37
C LYS A 561 -26.54 -3.31 64.14
N LYS A 562 -26.62 -3.20 65.47
CA LYS A 562 -27.34 -4.17 66.31
C LYS A 562 -28.84 -4.15 66.05
N SER A 563 -29.44 -2.97 65.90
CA SER A 563 -30.86 -2.82 65.56
C SER A 563 -31.21 -3.43 64.21
N ILE A 564 -30.39 -3.18 63.18
CA ILE A 564 -30.58 -3.75 61.84
C ILE A 564 -30.46 -5.27 61.89
N GLY A 565 -29.46 -5.80 62.60
CA GLY A 565 -29.29 -7.24 62.79
C GLY A 565 -30.54 -7.92 63.37
N ASN A 566 -31.16 -7.33 64.39
CA ASN A 566 -32.37 -7.86 65.02
C ASN A 566 -33.62 -7.79 64.11
N GLN A 567 -33.71 -6.79 63.23
CA GLN A 567 -34.86 -6.60 62.33
C GLN A 567 -34.75 -7.39 61.02
N THR A 568 -33.54 -7.85 60.66
CA THR A 568 -33.27 -8.52 59.37
C THR A 568 -34.10 -9.80 59.22
N GLU A 569 -34.19 -10.64 60.24
CA GLU A 569 -34.93 -11.91 60.17
C GLU A 569 -36.45 -11.69 60.01
N ALA A 570 -37.00 -10.69 60.70
CA ALA A 570 -38.41 -10.32 60.59
C ALA A 570 -38.73 -9.75 59.20
N ASN A 571 -37.87 -8.87 58.68
CA ASN A 571 -38.01 -8.28 57.36
C ASN A 571 -37.91 -9.34 56.25
N GLN A 572 -37.03 -10.34 56.40
CA GLN A 572 -36.89 -11.44 55.46
C GLN A 572 -38.14 -12.32 55.41
N LYS A 573 -38.71 -12.68 56.57
CA LYS A 573 -39.99 -13.39 56.66
C LYS A 573 -41.14 -12.62 56.02
N GLN A 574 -41.20 -11.30 56.23
CA GLN A 574 -42.20 -10.44 55.56
C GLN A 574 -42.04 -10.45 54.03
N LEU A 575 -40.80 -10.35 53.53
CA LEU A 575 -40.52 -10.39 52.10
C LEU A 575 -41.00 -11.70 51.46
N GLU A 576 -40.74 -12.84 52.10
CA GLU A 576 -41.19 -14.17 51.63
C GLU A 576 -42.72 -14.28 51.59
N MET A 577 -43.42 -13.74 52.60
CA MET A 577 -44.88 -13.68 52.63
C MET A 577 -45.43 -12.82 51.48
N PHE A 578 -44.86 -11.65 51.22
CA PHE A 578 -45.27 -10.77 50.12
C PHE A 578 -45.01 -11.40 48.74
N GLN A 579 -43.88 -12.09 48.58
CA GLN A 579 -43.59 -12.82 47.34
C GLN A 579 -44.59 -13.96 47.11
N SER A 580 -44.96 -14.69 48.17
CA SER A 580 -45.97 -15.76 48.11
C SER A 580 -47.35 -15.21 47.74
N LEU A 581 -47.76 -14.10 48.35
CA LEU A 581 -49.01 -13.42 48.02
C LEU A 581 -49.05 -12.95 46.55
N ARG A 582 -47.94 -12.38 46.06
CA ARG A 582 -47.82 -11.92 44.66
C ARG A 582 -47.98 -13.08 43.67
N ARG A 583 -47.36 -14.24 43.94
CA ARG A 583 -47.52 -15.45 43.10
C ARG A 583 -48.98 -15.90 43.09
N LEU A 584 -49.64 -15.92 44.24
CA LEU A 584 -51.03 -16.35 44.36
C LEU A 584 -51.98 -15.42 43.58
N LEU A 585 -51.73 -14.10 43.63
CA LEU A 585 -52.48 -13.12 42.84
C LEU A 585 -52.24 -13.25 41.33
N GLN A 586 -51.01 -13.58 40.89
CA GLN A 586 -50.72 -13.87 39.48
C GLN A 586 -51.48 -15.10 38.99
N VAL A 587 -51.48 -16.19 39.76
CA VAL A 587 -52.25 -17.40 39.41
C VAL A 587 -53.74 -17.08 39.32
N LYS A 588 -54.28 -16.32 40.29
CA LYS A 588 -55.68 -15.90 40.27
C LYS A 588 -56.02 -15.09 39.00
N LEU A 589 -55.13 -14.18 38.59
CA LEU A 589 -55.30 -13.40 37.37
C LEU A 589 -55.29 -14.28 36.11
N GLU A 590 -54.40 -15.27 36.03
CA GLU A 590 -54.33 -16.21 34.92
C GLU A 590 -55.58 -17.10 34.83
N CYS A 591 -56.05 -17.63 35.97
CA CYS A 591 -57.30 -18.38 36.04
C CYS A 591 -58.49 -17.54 35.54
N GLN A 592 -58.55 -16.26 35.93
CA GLN A 592 -59.61 -15.36 35.48
C GLN A 592 -59.54 -15.08 33.97
N LYS A 593 -58.33 -14.94 33.41
CA LYS A 593 -58.14 -14.80 31.95
C LYS A 593 -58.56 -16.05 31.19
N LYS A 594 -58.21 -17.25 31.69
CA LYS A 594 -58.62 -18.53 31.09
C LYS A 594 -60.14 -18.70 31.13
N ALA A 595 -60.78 -18.39 32.26
CA ALA A 595 -62.24 -18.47 32.38
C ALA A 595 -62.97 -17.49 31.43
N LYS A 596 -62.42 -16.29 31.20
CA LYS A 596 -62.95 -15.36 30.19
C LYS A 596 -62.84 -15.92 28.77
N LYS A 597 -61.68 -16.49 28.41
CA LYS A 597 -61.48 -17.11 27.09
C LYS A 597 -62.42 -18.29 26.85
N GLN A 598 -62.59 -19.16 27.83
CA GLN A 598 -63.54 -20.28 27.74
C GLN A 598 -64.97 -19.77 27.48
N LYS A 599 -65.42 -18.73 28.20
CA LYS A 599 -66.73 -18.12 27.93
C LYS A 599 -66.85 -17.51 26.53
N GLU A 600 -65.79 -16.89 26.02
CA GLU A 600 -65.78 -16.36 24.65
C GLU A 600 -65.78 -17.48 23.59
N GLU A 601 -65.14 -18.61 23.87
CA GLU A 601 -65.15 -19.81 23.02
C GLU A 601 -66.52 -20.50 23.04
N GLU A 602 -67.14 -20.67 24.22
CA GLU A 602 -68.52 -21.15 24.36
C GLU A 602 -69.52 -20.27 23.59
N LEU A 603 -69.40 -18.94 23.70
CA LEU A 603 -70.28 -18.01 22.98
C LEU A 603 -70.14 -18.14 21.45
N LYS A 604 -68.90 -18.32 20.96
CA LYS A 604 -68.63 -18.56 19.54
C LYS A 604 -69.16 -19.91 19.09
N GLN A 605 -69.10 -20.92 19.94
CA GLN A 605 -69.62 -22.26 19.64
C GLN A 605 -71.15 -22.25 19.58
N ASP A 606 -71.82 -21.57 20.52
CA ASP A 606 -73.27 -21.29 20.47
C ASP A 606 -73.65 -20.53 19.18
N ASP A 607 -72.87 -19.53 18.78
CA ASP A 607 -73.10 -18.77 17.55
C ASP A 607 -72.90 -19.63 16.28
N ILE A 608 -71.95 -20.58 16.29
CA ILE A 608 -71.73 -21.55 15.21
C ILE A 608 -72.87 -22.58 15.17
N GLU A 609 -73.33 -23.08 16.32
CA GLU A 609 -74.48 -23.99 16.42
C GLU A 609 -75.77 -23.30 15.93
N ARG A 610 -75.93 -21.99 16.14
CA ARG A 610 -77.02 -21.20 15.54
C ARG A 610 -76.89 -20.99 14.02
N MET A 611 -75.69 -21.09 13.46
CA MET A 611 -75.41 -20.91 12.03
C MET A 611 -75.51 -22.21 11.22
N ASN A 612 -75.63 -23.38 11.87
CA ASN A 612 -75.95 -24.67 11.23
C ASN A 612 -77.34 -25.16 11.65
N PRO A 613 -78.43 -24.59 11.09
CA PRO A 613 -79.78 -25.08 11.35
C PRO A 613 -80.11 -26.23 10.38
N ASP A 614 -79.41 -27.36 10.46
CA ASP A 614 -79.83 -28.61 9.82
C ASP A 614 -79.29 -29.82 10.59
N GLU A 615 -79.89 -30.05 11.76
CA GLU A 615 -80.07 -31.38 12.36
C GLU A 615 -81.29 -31.29 13.31
N ILE A 616 -82.46 -31.02 12.73
CA ILE A 616 -83.71 -31.56 13.30
C ILE A 616 -83.67 -33.04 12.96
N ILE A 617 -83.36 -33.91 13.93
CA ILE A 617 -83.77 -35.32 13.91
C ILE A 617 -83.70 -35.90 15.35
N THR A 618 -84.91 -36.23 15.79
CA THR A 618 -85.33 -37.38 16.62
C THR A 618 -84.85 -37.49 18.07
N ILE A 619 -85.84 -37.26 18.94
CA ILE A 619 -86.22 -38.16 20.02
C ILE A 619 -86.11 -39.62 19.53
N ASP A 620 -85.23 -40.39 20.20
CA ASP A 620 -85.44 -41.79 20.56
C ASP A 620 -85.00 -41.97 22.03
#